data_AF-A0A7S7TGN7-F1
#
_entry.id   AF-A0A7S7TGN7-F1
#
_cell.length_a   1.000
_cell.length_b   1.000
_cell.length_c   1.000
_cell.angle_alpha   90.00
_cell.angle_beta   90.00
_cell.angle_gamma   90.00
#
_symmetry.space_group_name_H-M   'P 1'
#
loop_
_entity.id
_entity.type
_entity.pdbx_description
1 polymer ?
#
loop_
_entity_poly.entity_id
_entity_poly.type
_entity_poly.pdbx_seq_one_letter_code
_entity_poly.pdbx_strand_id
1 'polypeptide(L)'
;MVMFAVVAAAVVARPALAQTNFDRPGGDYLNAPVTTGDPADCALTCERDRRCRAWSFNYPTDANNGAVCWLKSTVPPRVQNVCCVSGVRGAGVVEPRNGAIETSIDRLGGDYKNFELKGSDGGDEACQAACTADNKCRAWTYARPGYAGRDAHCFLKKEIKPPRRKAGFTSGVVR
;
A
#
# COMPACT_ATOMS: atom_id res chain seq x y z
N MET A 1 -12.47 52.18 -23.44
CA MET A 1 -13.20 51.00 -22.93
C MET A 1 -12.20 49.85 -22.85
N VAL A 2 -11.67 49.54 -21.66
CA VAL A 2 -10.62 48.52 -21.48
C VAL A 2 -11.28 47.18 -21.21
N MET A 3 -11.09 46.23 -22.10
CA MET A 3 -11.67 44.89 -22.03
C MET A 3 -10.72 44.01 -21.19
N PHE A 4 -11.11 43.66 -19.96
CA PHE A 4 -10.34 42.73 -19.13
C PHE A 4 -10.66 41.30 -19.58
N ALA A 5 -9.68 40.62 -20.17
CA ALA A 5 -9.76 39.20 -20.46
C ALA A 5 -9.61 38.40 -19.15
N VAL A 6 -10.68 37.72 -18.74
CA VAL A 6 -10.65 36.80 -17.59
C VAL A 6 -10.04 35.48 -18.07
N VAL A 7 -8.79 35.23 -17.70
CA VAL A 7 -8.15 33.93 -17.89
C VAL A 7 -8.68 32.99 -16.80
N ALA A 8 -9.59 32.08 -17.17
CA ALA A 8 -10.06 31.03 -16.26
C ALA A 8 -8.93 30.00 -16.06
N ALA A 9 -8.30 30.00 -14.89
CA ALA A 9 -7.35 28.97 -14.50
C ALA A 9 -8.11 27.65 -14.24
N ALA A 10 -7.91 26.66 -15.11
CA ALA A 10 -8.40 25.31 -14.88
C ALA A 10 -7.68 24.69 -13.67
N VAL A 11 -8.41 24.50 -12.56
CA VAL A 11 -7.89 23.78 -11.39
C VAL A 11 -7.88 22.29 -11.72
N VAL A 12 -6.71 21.75 -12.05
CA VAL A 12 -6.55 20.30 -12.25
C VAL A 12 -6.61 19.64 -10.87
N ALA A 13 -7.75 19.03 -10.54
CA ALA A 13 -7.89 18.24 -9.32
C ALA A 13 -6.95 17.03 -9.38
N ARG A 14 -5.96 16.98 -8.49
CA ARG A 14 -5.10 15.80 -8.35
C ARG A 14 -5.91 14.66 -7.72
N PRO A 15 -5.81 13.42 -8.24
CA PRO A 15 -6.44 12.29 -7.60
C PRO A 15 -5.90 12.16 -6.17
N ALA A 16 -6.79 11.99 -5.21
CA ALA A 16 -6.38 11.65 -3.86
C ALA A 16 -5.72 10.26 -3.88
N LEU A 17 -4.66 10.08 -3.10
CA LEU A 17 -3.94 8.82 -2.99
C LEU A 17 -4.04 8.29 -1.56
N ALA A 18 -4.25 6.98 -1.43
CA ALA A 18 -4.12 6.29 -0.16
C ALA A 18 -2.69 6.42 0.38
N GLN A 19 -2.56 6.42 1.70
CA GLN A 19 -1.32 6.69 2.42
C GLN A 19 -0.97 5.46 3.25
N THR A 20 0.10 4.77 2.86
CA THR A 20 0.64 3.63 3.60
C THR A 20 1.29 4.09 4.90
N ASN A 21 1.22 3.26 5.95
CA ASN A 21 1.75 3.52 7.27
C ASN A 21 1.11 4.74 7.98
N PHE A 22 -0.16 5.02 7.68
CA PHE A 22 -0.95 6.06 8.34
C PHE A 22 -2.35 5.54 8.66
N ASP A 23 -2.83 5.89 9.85
CA ASP A 23 -4.21 5.76 10.28
C ASP A 23 -4.87 7.14 10.44
N ARG A 24 -6.20 7.20 10.41
CA ARG A 24 -7.01 8.39 10.70
C ARG A 24 -7.98 8.07 11.85
N PRO A 25 -7.52 8.03 13.10
CA PRO A 25 -8.31 7.48 14.20
C PRO A 25 -9.60 8.27 14.45
N GLY A 26 -10.70 7.54 14.70
CA GLY A 26 -12.01 8.11 15.03
C GLY A 26 -12.93 8.29 13.83
N GLY A 27 -14.17 8.69 14.11
CA GLY A 27 -15.21 8.87 13.09
C GLY A 27 -15.71 7.57 12.47
N ASP A 28 -15.29 6.42 12.99
CA ASP A 28 -15.68 5.08 12.52
C ASP A 28 -17.17 4.83 12.73
N TYR A 29 -17.86 4.38 11.69
CA TYR A 29 -19.27 3.97 11.77
C TYR A 29 -19.50 2.53 11.33
N LEU A 30 -18.53 1.92 10.66
CA LEU A 30 -18.58 0.53 10.24
C LEU A 30 -17.17 -0.05 10.23
N ASN A 31 -17.03 -1.28 10.71
CA ASN A 31 -15.87 -2.10 10.46
C ASN A 31 -16.30 -3.46 9.89
N ALA A 32 -15.48 -4.02 9.00
CA ALA A 32 -15.76 -5.30 8.37
C ALA A 32 -14.44 -6.02 8.02
N PRO A 33 -14.39 -7.36 8.12
CA PRO A 33 -13.23 -8.11 7.66
C PRO A 33 -13.09 -8.02 6.13
N VAL A 34 -11.84 -8.02 5.66
CA VAL A 34 -11.50 -8.03 4.23
C VAL A 34 -10.80 -9.33 3.89
N THR A 35 -11.54 -10.28 3.32
CA THR A 35 -11.06 -11.65 3.06
C THR A 35 -9.89 -11.71 2.09
N THR A 36 -9.82 -10.79 1.13
CA THR A 36 -8.71 -10.70 0.17
C THR A 36 -7.41 -10.19 0.79
N GLY A 37 -7.51 -9.52 1.95
CA GLY A 37 -6.42 -8.75 2.52
C GLY A 37 -5.97 -7.58 1.65
N ASP A 38 -6.75 -7.13 0.65
CA ASP A 38 -6.38 -6.01 -0.22
C ASP A 38 -7.03 -4.70 0.26
N PRO A 39 -6.25 -3.66 0.61
CA PRO A 39 -6.80 -2.36 0.98
C PRO A 39 -7.61 -1.69 -0.14
N ALA A 40 -7.42 -2.07 -1.41
CA ALA A 40 -8.22 -1.58 -2.51
C ALA A 40 -9.72 -1.92 -2.35
N ASP A 41 -10.05 -3.06 -1.75
CA ASP A 41 -11.44 -3.44 -1.50
C ASP A 41 -12.10 -2.54 -0.44
N CYS A 42 -11.31 -2.12 0.57
CA CYS A 42 -11.78 -1.16 1.57
C CYS A 42 -12.03 0.23 0.95
N ALA A 43 -11.11 0.69 0.09
CA ALA A 43 -11.26 1.95 -0.64
C ALA A 43 -12.50 1.93 -1.55
N LEU A 44 -12.72 0.84 -2.29
CA LEU A 44 -13.90 0.66 -3.15
C LEU A 44 -15.20 0.62 -2.35
N THR A 45 -15.19 0.01 -1.16
CA THR A 45 -16.35 -0.01 -0.27
C THR A 45 -16.69 1.40 0.21
N CYS A 46 -15.68 2.18 0.61
CA CYS A 46 -15.88 3.58 0.96
C CYS A 46 -16.43 4.40 -0.21
N GLU A 47 -15.95 4.17 -1.43
CA GLU A 47 -16.41 4.92 -2.60
C GLU A 47 -17.90 4.69 -2.89
N ARG A 48 -18.38 3.46 -2.64
CA ARG A 48 -19.77 3.05 -2.85
C ARG A 48 -20.71 3.48 -1.71
N ASP A 49 -20.22 3.70 -0.49
CA ASP A 49 -21.05 4.19 0.63
C ASP A 49 -21.09 5.73 0.67
N ARG A 50 -22.30 6.29 0.51
CA ARG A 50 -22.51 7.74 0.53
C ARG A 50 -22.14 8.41 1.85
N ARG A 51 -22.16 7.67 2.97
CA ARG A 51 -21.78 8.16 4.29
C ARG A 51 -20.27 8.20 4.48
N CYS A 52 -19.52 7.45 3.68
CA CYS A 52 -18.09 7.36 3.84
C CYS A 52 -17.41 8.66 3.38
N ARG A 53 -16.53 9.18 4.23
CA ARG A 53 -15.67 10.34 3.97
C ARG A 53 -14.19 9.97 4.02
N ALA A 54 -13.84 8.99 4.85
CA ALA A 54 -12.52 8.40 4.92
C ALA A 54 -12.60 6.92 5.26
N TRP A 55 -11.48 6.23 5.08
CA TRP A 55 -11.35 4.83 5.41
C TRP A 55 -9.95 4.56 5.97
N SER A 56 -9.87 3.57 6.85
CA SER A 56 -8.59 2.95 7.26
C SER A 56 -8.69 1.46 7.05
N PHE A 57 -7.60 0.86 6.61
CA PHE A 57 -7.46 -0.57 6.47
C PHE A 57 -6.33 -1.03 7.37
N ASN A 58 -6.63 -1.97 8.24
CA ASN A 58 -5.65 -2.63 9.09
C ASN A 58 -5.17 -3.88 8.37
N TYR A 59 -3.86 -3.97 8.17
CA TYR A 59 -3.22 -5.17 7.65
C TYR A 59 -3.49 -6.37 8.57
N PRO A 60 -3.55 -7.60 8.02
CA PRO A 60 -3.61 -8.80 8.84
C PRO A 60 -2.39 -8.85 9.75
N THR A 61 -2.54 -9.38 10.96
CA THR A 61 -1.43 -9.55 11.91
C THR A 61 -0.82 -10.95 11.85
N ASP A 62 -1.63 -11.95 11.51
CA ASP A 62 -1.19 -13.30 11.18
C ASP A 62 -2.25 -14.00 10.30
N ALA A 63 -2.01 -15.27 9.96
CA ALA A 63 -2.92 -16.04 9.11
C ALA A 63 -4.33 -16.25 9.72
N ASN A 64 -4.50 -16.06 11.04
CA ASN A 64 -5.75 -16.25 11.76
C ASN A 64 -6.47 -14.92 12.05
N ASN A 65 -5.71 -13.84 12.21
CA ASN A 65 -6.21 -12.48 12.42
C ASN A 65 -6.19 -11.71 11.09
N GLY A 66 -7.30 -11.80 10.37
CA GLY A 66 -7.49 -11.20 9.06
C GLY A 66 -7.50 -9.66 9.06
N ALA A 67 -7.42 -9.10 7.85
CA ALA A 67 -7.47 -7.67 7.64
C ALA A 67 -8.85 -7.09 7.98
N VAL A 68 -8.89 -5.85 8.47
CA VAL A 68 -10.13 -5.15 8.85
C VAL A 68 -10.19 -3.79 8.16
N CYS A 69 -11.30 -3.54 7.48
CA CYS A 69 -11.64 -2.25 6.92
C CYS A 69 -12.48 -1.45 7.92
N TRP A 70 -12.16 -0.17 8.07
CA TRP A 70 -12.83 0.78 8.94
C TRP A 70 -13.33 1.96 8.10
N LEU A 71 -14.65 2.10 7.95
CA LEU A 71 -15.26 3.21 7.24
C LEU A 71 -15.63 4.34 8.20
N LYS A 72 -15.34 5.57 7.78
CA LYS A 72 -15.43 6.76 8.62
C LYS A 72 -16.35 7.81 8.01
N SER A 73 -17.16 8.44 8.85
CA SER A 73 -18.16 9.45 8.46
C SER A 73 -17.58 10.87 8.44
N THR A 74 -16.36 11.03 8.93
CA THR A 74 -15.57 12.27 8.90
C THR A 74 -14.19 12.00 8.31
N VAL A 75 -13.37 13.05 8.16
CA VAL A 75 -11.96 12.93 7.75
C VAL A 75 -11.07 13.34 8.93
N PRO A 76 -10.75 12.42 9.86
CA PRO A 76 -9.85 12.73 10.96
C PRO A 76 -8.43 13.05 10.47
N PRO A 77 -7.63 13.79 11.26
CA PRO A 77 -6.21 13.95 11.01
C PRO A 77 -5.49 12.60 10.90
N ARG A 78 -4.46 12.54 10.05
CA ARG A 78 -3.64 11.33 9.91
C ARG A 78 -2.63 11.23 11.06
N VAL A 79 -2.39 10.01 11.52
CA VAL A 79 -1.39 9.63 12.51
C VAL A 79 -0.54 8.52 11.91
N GLN A 80 0.77 8.60 12.06
CA GLN A 80 1.67 7.57 11.55
C GLN A 80 1.40 6.25 12.28
N ASN A 81 1.11 5.19 11.53
CA ASN A 81 0.87 3.86 12.07
C ASN A 81 1.13 2.78 11.02
N VAL A 82 2.15 1.95 11.26
CA VAL A 82 2.62 0.91 10.34
C VAL A 82 1.59 -0.20 10.11
N CYS A 83 0.62 -0.37 11.02
CA CYS A 83 -0.46 -1.34 10.88
C CYS A 83 -1.35 -1.10 9.66
N CYS A 84 -1.32 0.11 9.11
CA CYS A 84 -2.50 0.61 8.46
C CYS A 84 -2.19 1.43 7.21
N VAL A 85 -3.14 1.39 6.29
CA VAL A 85 -3.22 2.29 5.14
C VAL A 85 -4.56 3.00 5.21
N SER A 86 -4.55 4.31 5.02
CA SER A 86 -5.77 5.11 5.09
C SER A 86 -5.91 6.02 3.89
N GLY A 87 -7.16 6.37 3.58
CA GLY A 87 -7.51 7.24 2.48
C GLY A 87 -8.75 8.05 2.79
N VAL A 88 -8.92 9.14 2.04
CA VAL A 88 -10.21 9.83 1.98
C VAL A 88 -11.07 9.19 0.90
N ARG A 89 -12.37 9.48 0.86
CA ARG A 89 -13.19 9.07 -0.28
C ARG A 89 -12.63 9.63 -1.59
N GLY A 90 -12.66 8.84 -2.66
CA GLY A 90 -11.96 9.13 -3.91
C GLY A 90 -10.45 8.88 -3.87
N ALA A 91 -9.87 8.58 -2.70
CA ALA A 91 -8.48 8.15 -2.60
C ALA A 91 -8.39 6.66 -2.90
N GLY A 92 -8.04 6.32 -4.13
CA GLY A 92 -7.68 4.95 -4.50
C GLY A 92 -6.35 4.56 -3.86
N VAL A 93 -6.15 3.26 -3.65
CA VAL A 93 -4.81 2.69 -3.48
C VAL A 93 -4.16 2.68 -4.85
N VAL A 94 -3.73 3.86 -5.31
CA VAL A 94 -3.07 3.98 -6.61
C VAL A 94 -1.67 3.43 -6.45
N GLU A 95 -1.37 2.40 -7.22
CA GLU A 95 -0.01 1.93 -7.41
C GLU A 95 0.74 2.98 -8.22
N PRO A 96 1.75 3.64 -7.65
CA PRO A 96 2.66 4.41 -8.46
C PRO A 96 3.32 3.40 -9.40
N ARG A 97 2.98 3.43 -10.70
CA ARG A 97 3.70 2.66 -11.73
C ARG A 97 5.05 3.33 -12.03
N ASN A 98 5.75 3.69 -10.98
CA ASN A 98 7.13 4.12 -11.06
C ASN A 98 7.85 2.78 -11.10
N GLY A 99 8.24 2.28 -12.28
CA GLY A 99 8.69 0.89 -12.50
C GLY A 99 9.91 0.40 -11.69
N ALA A 100 10.33 1.15 -10.67
CA ALA A 100 11.23 0.74 -9.61
C ALA A 100 10.51 0.04 -8.43
N ILE A 101 9.27 0.42 -8.08
CA ILE A 101 8.50 -0.14 -6.94
C ILE A 101 7.09 -0.51 -7.38
N GLU A 102 6.66 -1.71 -7.04
CA GLU A 102 5.42 -2.34 -7.46
C GLU A 102 4.65 -2.81 -6.22
N THR A 103 3.71 -2.01 -5.74
CA THR A 103 2.84 -2.37 -4.60
C THR A 103 1.85 -3.46 -4.99
N SER A 104 1.47 -4.33 -4.05
CA SER A 104 0.56 -5.48 -4.27
C SER A 104 0.95 -6.38 -5.45
N ILE A 105 2.26 -6.52 -5.69
CA ILE A 105 2.85 -7.37 -6.72
C ILE A 105 3.89 -8.31 -6.09
N ASP A 106 3.81 -9.57 -6.48
CA ASP A 106 4.81 -10.61 -6.23
C ASP A 106 5.38 -11.09 -7.58
N ARG A 107 6.70 -11.06 -7.73
CA ARG A 107 7.43 -11.60 -8.89
C ARG A 107 7.88 -13.03 -8.59
N LEU A 108 6.90 -13.92 -8.41
CA LEU A 108 7.11 -15.27 -7.88
C LEU A 108 8.22 -16.06 -8.61
N GLY A 109 9.16 -16.60 -7.83
CA GLY A 109 10.25 -17.44 -8.30
C GLY A 109 11.53 -16.66 -8.65
N GLY A 110 12.59 -17.38 -8.98
CA GLY A 110 13.92 -16.78 -9.22
C GLY A 110 14.61 -16.32 -7.93
N ASP A 111 14.05 -16.63 -6.77
CA ASP A 111 14.61 -16.37 -5.45
C ASP A 111 15.89 -17.19 -5.22
N TYR A 112 16.94 -16.54 -4.75
CA TYR A 112 18.19 -17.22 -4.36
C TYR A 112 18.56 -16.97 -2.90
N LYS A 113 17.94 -15.96 -2.27
CA LYS A 113 18.13 -15.64 -0.86
C LYS A 113 16.83 -15.05 -0.32
N ASN A 114 16.48 -15.44 0.90
CA ASN A 114 15.37 -14.85 1.62
C ASN A 114 15.73 -14.72 3.10
N PHE A 115 15.14 -13.75 3.79
CA PHE A 115 15.40 -13.49 5.20
C PHE A 115 14.26 -12.70 5.82
N GLU A 116 14.08 -12.86 7.13
CA GLU A 116 13.10 -12.12 7.91
C GLU A 116 13.61 -10.71 8.22
N LEU A 117 12.69 -9.74 8.21
CA LEU A 117 12.89 -8.38 8.66
C LEU A 117 12.10 -8.19 9.95
N LYS A 118 12.72 -7.58 10.97
CA LYS A 118 12.00 -7.20 12.18
C LYS A 118 11.17 -5.95 11.89
N GLY A 119 10.07 -5.76 12.62
CA GLY A 119 9.09 -4.69 12.34
C GLY A 119 9.64 -3.24 12.34
N SER A 120 10.85 -3.02 12.88
CA SER A 120 11.57 -1.75 12.87
C SER A 120 12.45 -1.50 11.64
N ASP A 121 12.66 -2.51 10.80
CA ASP A 121 13.80 -2.55 9.87
C ASP A 121 13.51 -1.83 8.53
N GLY A 122 12.69 -0.77 8.53
CA GLY A 122 12.45 0.04 7.33
C GLY A 122 11.63 -0.62 6.20
N GLY A 123 11.12 -1.84 6.40
CA GLY A 123 10.15 -2.47 5.50
C GLY A 123 10.70 -2.78 4.09
N ASP A 124 9.99 -2.35 3.06
CA ASP A 124 10.35 -2.54 1.66
C ASP A 124 11.64 -1.80 1.25
N GLU A 125 11.94 -0.67 1.88
CA GLU A 125 13.19 0.07 1.67
C GLU A 125 14.42 -0.78 2.05
N ALA A 126 14.34 -1.58 3.11
CA ALA A 126 15.44 -2.48 3.49
C ALA A 126 15.61 -3.65 2.52
N CYS A 127 14.52 -4.18 1.97
CA CYS A 127 14.61 -5.15 0.86
C CYS A 127 15.30 -4.55 -0.36
N GLN A 128 14.92 -3.33 -0.73
CA GLN A 128 15.54 -2.62 -1.84
C GLN A 128 17.03 -2.40 -1.62
N ALA A 129 17.42 -1.95 -0.43
CA ALA A 129 18.81 -1.71 -0.08
C ALA A 129 19.62 -3.01 -0.10
N ALA A 130 19.09 -4.10 0.47
CA ALA A 130 19.74 -5.41 0.46
C ALA A 130 19.93 -5.96 -0.96
N CYS A 131 18.95 -5.76 -1.85
CA CYS A 131 19.08 -6.13 -3.26
C CYS A 131 20.11 -5.24 -3.97
N THR A 132 20.07 -3.93 -3.77
CA THR A 132 20.99 -2.98 -4.41
C THR A 132 22.45 -3.22 -3.99
N ALA A 133 22.68 -3.71 -2.78
CA ALA A 133 24.01 -4.06 -2.28
C ALA A 133 24.55 -5.42 -2.78
N ASP A 134 23.70 -6.26 -3.39
CA ASP A 134 24.08 -7.59 -3.87
C ASP A 134 24.12 -7.64 -5.40
N ASN A 135 25.31 -7.85 -5.95
CA ASN A 135 25.53 -7.88 -7.41
C ASN A 135 24.78 -9.00 -8.15
N LYS A 136 24.29 -10.02 -7.45
CA LYS A 136 23.47 -11.09 -8.03
C LYS A 136 21.99 -10.71 -8.09
N CYS A 137 21.57 -9.70 -7.34
CA CYS A 137 20.18 -9.35 -7.22
C CYS A 137 19.71 -8.51 -8.42
N ARG A 138 18.63 -8.94 -9.05
CA ARG A 138 17.97 -8.24 -10.17
C ARG A 138 16.56 -7.79 -9.81
N ALA A 139 15.92 -8.44 -8.85
CA ALA A 139 14.62 -8.07 -8.33
C ALA A 139 14.50 -8.48 -6.87
N TRP A 140 13.56 -7.87 -6.16
CA TRP A 140 13.24 -8.23 -4.79
C TRP A 140 11.73 -8.22 -4.57
N THR A 141 11.29 -8.89 -3.52
CA THR A 141 9.91 -8.84 -3.06
C THR A 141 9.90 -8.80 -1.54
N TYR A 142 9.25 -7.78 -1.00
CA TYR A 142 8.95 -7.61 0.41
C TYR A 142 7.54 -8.15 0.67
N ALA A 143 7.42 -9.08 1.60
CA ALA A 143 6.15 -9.52 2.15
C ALA A 143 5.93 -8.86 3.51
N ARG A 144 4.81 -8.16 3.65
CA ARG A 144 4.42 -7.50 4.89
C ARG A 144 4.10 -8.54 5.99
N PRO A 145 4.34 -8.22 7.27
CA PRO A 145 3.83 -9.01 8.39
C PRO A 145 2.35 -9.33 8.21
N GLY A 146 1.97 -10.56 8.57
CA GLY A 146 0.61 -11.09 8.42
C GLY A 146 0.29 -11.72 7.05
N TYR A 147 1.08 -11.45 6.00
CA TYR A 147 0.81 -12.00 4.65
C TYR A 147 1.63 -13.23 4.28
N ALA A 148 2.87 -13.32 4.75
CA ALA A 148 3.75 -14.47 4.54
C ALA A 148 4.16 -15.18 5.85
N GLY A 149 3.67 -14.69 6.98
CA GLY A 149 4.08 -15.10 8.32
C GLY A 149 3.78 -14.00 9.32
N ARG A 150 4.19 -14.17 10.58
CA ARG A 150 4.05 -13.13 11.61
C ARG A 150 5.00 -11.97 11.37
N ASP A 151 6.20 -12.27 10.90
CA ASP A 151 7.23 -11.28 10.61
C ASP A 151 7.23 -10.89 9.13
N ALA A 152 7.90 -9.77 8.85
CA ALA A 152 8.11 -9.34 7.47
C ALA A 152 9.15 -10.24 6.82
N HIS A 153 9.01 -10.51 5.53
CA HIS A 153 9.96 -11.36 4.81
C HIS A 153 10.48 -10.68 3.56
N CYS A 154 11.79 -10.77 3.34
CA CYS A 154 12.43 -10.30 2.14
C CYS A 154 12.84 -11.46 1.24
N PHE A 155 12.61 -11.34 -0.04
CA PHE A 155 12.96 -12.32 -1.05
C PHE A 155 13.79 -11.67 -2.16
N LEU A 156 15.09 -11.98 -2.21
CA LEU A 156 16.02 -11.49 -3.23
C LEU A 156 16.08 -12.47 -4.41
N LYS A 157 15.99 -11.92 -5.62
CA LYS A 157 15.83 -12.68 -6.86
C LYS A 157 16.93 -12.37 -7.85
N LYS A 158 17.46 -13.41 -8.48
CA LYS A 158 18.48 -13.31 -9.54
C LYS A 158 17.87 -13.12 -10.93
N GLU A 159 16.58 -13.41 -11.07
CA GLU A 159 15.83 -13.34 -12.33
C GLU A 159 14.61 -12.42 -12.17
N ILE A 160 14.34 -11.61 -13.19
CA ILE A 160 13.16 -10.74 -13.21
C ILE A 160 11.98 -11.55 -13.76
N LYS A 161 11.18 -12.15 -12.87
CA LYS A 161 9.97 -12.91 -13.24
C LYS A 161 8.78 -11.99 -13.51
N PRO A 162 7.77 -12.43 -14.29
CA PRO A 162 6.57 -11.62 -14.56
C PRO A 162 5.85 -11.20 -13.27
N PRO A 163 5.30 -9.97 -13.21
CA PRO A 163 4.57 -9.50 -12.03
C PRO A 163 3.22 -10.22 -11.89
N ARG A 164 2.89 -10.64 -10.66
CA ARG A 164 1.57 -11.20 -10.32
C ARG A 164 0.96 -10.40 -9.18
N ARG A 165 -0.34 -10.07 -9.28
CA ARG A 165 -1.05 -9.41 -8.18
C ARG A 165 -1.09 -10.30 -6.95
N LYS A 166 -0.68 -9.75 -5.81
CA LYS A 166 -0.71 -10.41 -4.50
C LYS A 166 -0.71 -9.34 -3.40
N ALA A 167 -1.81 -9.25 -2.65
CA ALA A 167 -1.96 -8.27 -1.59
C ALA A 167 -0.88 -8.44 -0.52
N GLY A 168 -0.35 -7.33 0.00
CA GLY A 168 0.69 -7.33 1.03
C GLY A 168 2.10 -7.64 0.55
N PHE A 169 2.31 -7.80 -0.76
CA PHE A 169 3.62 -7.97 -1.37
C PHE A 169 4.00 -6.69 -2.13
N THR A 170 5.20 -6.18 -1.91
CA THR A 170 5.78 -5.08 -2.69
C THR A 170 7.01 -5.62 -3.40
N SER A 171 7.08 -5.50 -4.72
CA SER A 171 8.28 -5.86 -5.48
C SER A 171 9.02 -4.65 -6.03
N GLY A 172 10.28 -4.86 -6.36
CA GLY A 172 11.07 -3.88 -7.09
C GLY A 172 12.10 -4.54 -7.99
N VAL A 173 12.52 -3.81 -9.01
CA VAL A 173 13.55 -4.26 -9.97
C VAL A 173 14.77 -3.37 -9.80
N VAL A 174 15.92 -3.99 -9.58
CA VAL A 174 17.22 -3.31 -9.50
C VAL A 174 17.91 -3.53 -10.85
N ARG A 175 18.15 -2.43 -11.57
CA ARG A 175 18.76 -2.46 -12.90
C ARG A 175 20.27 -2.35 -12.82
#